data_AF-A0A357K3H6-F1
#
_entry.id   AF-A0A357K3H6-F1
#
_cell.length_a   1.000
_cell.length_b   1.000
_cell.length_c   1.000
_cell.angle_alpha   90.00
_cell.angle_beta   90.00
_cell.angle_gamma   90.00
#
_symmetry.space_group_name_H-M   'P 1'
#
loop_
_entity.id
_entity.type
_entity.pdbx_description
1 polymer ?
#
loop_
_entity_poly.entity_id
_entity_poly.type
_entity_poly.pdbx_seq_one_letter_code
_entity_poly.pdbx_strand_id
1 'polypeptide(L)'
;MNVKVKLLFGLLLWGLIAGCEMPDTHPLPAGKSTGLVPLPQILEPLEGEAKGRGFRCEGALTLMWPEGWNMSAMTVWLEEAQLSWERTSEEREADWIWRVSEDDLGQEGYTLSVKRDRVTMSAGDAEAAFRAWTTLRQLLPETCEQGCASGFTLPAMHIEDQAYLRHRGLLLDCCRHFMEPEFVKEVIEVLALQKMNVLHWHLTEDQGRRGAAGGGRDRRCRGFGGGGRRWR
;
A
#
# COMPACT_ATOMS: atom_id res chain seq x y z
N MET A 1 -71.96 -2.44 -54.49
CA MET A 1 -71.60 -3.53 -53.57
C MET A 1 -70.12 -3.38 -53.21
N ASN A 2 -69.82 -2.73 -52.08
CA ASN A 2 -68.47 -2.38 -51.66
C ASN A 2 -68.18 -2.93 -50.25
N VAL A 3 -67.39 -4.01 -50.24
CA VAL A 3 -66.17 -4.27 -49.47
C VAL A 3 -65.98 -3.54 -48.11
N LYS A 4 -66.04 -4.36 -47.05
CA LYS A 4 -65.18 -4.47 -45.84
C LYS A 4 -64.80 -3.19 -45.07
N VAL A 5 -65.35 -3.09 -43.85
CA VAL A 5 -64.90 -2.21 -42.76
C VAL A 5 -63.82 -2.93 -41.94
N LYS A 6 -62.61 -2.34 -41.89
CA LYS A 6 -61.58 -2.56 -40.87
C LYS A 6 -60.67 -1.32 -40.83
N LEU A 7 -60.13 -1.05 -39.62
CA LEU A 7 -59.15 -0.01 -39.23
C LEU A 7 -59.69 1.39 -38.90
N LEU A 8 -59.64 1.77 -37.62
CA LEU A 8 -58.61 2.64 -37.03
C LEU A 8 -59.05 3.09 -35.62
N PHE A 9 -58.64 2.35 -34.59
CA PHE A 9 -58.55 2.86 -33.21
C PHE A 9 -57.09 2.64 -32.79
N GLY A 10 -56.28 3.68 -32.97
CA GLY A 10 -54.87 3.70 -32.62
C GLY A 10 -54.54 5.05 -32.00
N LEU A 11 -54.82 5.20 -30.72
CA LEU A 11 -54.35 6.31 -29.89
C LEU A 11 -54.41 5.86 -28.42
N LEU A 12 -53.39 6.23 -27.65
CA LEU A 12 -53.07 5.85 -26.26
C LEU A 12 -52.33 4.53 -26.06
N LEU A 13 -51.02 4.55 -26.29
CA LEU A 13 -50.03 4.11 -25.27
C LEU A 13 -48.61 4.52 -25.67
N TRP A 14 -48.32 5.82 -25.63
CA TRP A 14 -46.94 6.33 -25.73
C TRP A 14 -46.71 7.29 -24.57
N GLY A 15 -46.09 6.77 -23.50
CA GLY A 15 -45.72 7.59 -22.36
C GLY A 15 -45.52 6.78 -21.10
N LEU A 16 -44.53 5.87 -21.07
CA LEU A 16 -44.09 5.25 -19.82
C LEU A 16 -42.77 4.46 -19.95
N ILE A 17 -41.68 5.06 -20.45
CA ILE A 17 -40.31 4.63 -20.09
C ILE A 17 -39.37 5.85 -20.13
N ALA A 18 -39.51 6.74 -19.15
CA ALA A 18 -38.47 7.73 -18.83
C ALA A 18 -38.29 7.68 -17.31
N GLY A 19 -37.42 6.78 -16.88
CA GLY A 19 -37.18 6.49 -15.46
C GLY A 19 -36.19 5.36 -15.31
N CYS A 20 -35.00 5.49 -15.91
CA CYS A 20 -33.83 4.87 -15.29
C CYS A 20 -33.47 5.78 -14.12
N GLU A 21 -34.02 5.47 -12.95
CA GLU A 21 -33.39 5.83 -11.68
C GLU A 21 -31.95 5.28 -11.76
N MET A 22 -30.98 6.18 -11.90
CA MET A 22 -29.59 5.82 -11.64
C MET A 22 -29.54 5.38 -10.17
N PRO A 23 -28.96 4.22 -9.85
CA PRO A 23 -28.73 3.89 -8.45
C PRO A 23 -27.86 5.00 -7.86
N ASP A 24 -28.19 5.46 -6.65
CA ASP A 24 -27.37 6.37 -5.88
C ASP A 24 -25.96 5.76 -5.71
N THR A 25 -25.06 6.03 -6.65
CA THR A 25 -23.65 5.69 -6.51
C THR A 25 -23.12 6.63 -5.44
N HIS A 26 -23.02 6.12 -4.21
CA HIS A 26 -22.28 6.82 -3.18
C HIS A 26 -20.92 7.25 -3.74
N PRO A 27 -20.51 8.51 -3.55
CA PRO A 27 -19.23 8.98 -4.06
C PRO A 27 -18.11 8.12 -3.47
N LEU A 28 -17.21 7.65 -4.34
CA LEU A 28 -16.04 6.87 -3.90
C LEU A 28 -15.25 7.66 -2.86
N PRO A 29 -14.67 6.96 -1.86
CA PRO A 29 -13.84 7.63 -0.85
C PRO A 29 -12.66 8.34 -1.54
N ALA A 30 -12.40 9.56 -1.07
CA ALA A 30 -11.39 10.44 -1.66
C ALA A 30 -10.13 10.49 -0.80
N GLY A 31 -9.00 10.22 -1.43
CA GLY A 31 -7.66 10.38 -0.87
C GLY A 31 -7.34 11.85 -0.61
N LYS A 32 -6.31 12.08 0.19
CA LYS A 32 -5.91 13.43 0.60
C LYS A 32 -4.40 13.59 0.49
N SER A 33 -3.98 14.76 0.01
CA SER A 33 -2.56 15.17 0.00
C SER A 33 -2.12 15.84 1.30
N THR A 34 -3.06 16.19 2.18
CA THR A 34 -2.79 16.83 3.47
C THR A 34 -2.42 15.80 4.52
N GLY A 35 -1.36 16.06 5.29
CA GLY A 35 -1.00 15.21 6.43
C GLY A 35 -0.06 14.06 6.10
N LEU A 36 0.66 14.12 4.98
CA LEU A 36 1.75 13.18 4.70
C LEU A 36 2.85 13.32 5.76
N VAL A 37 3.24 12.19 6.36
CA VAL A 37 4.30 12.10 7.36
C VAL A 37 5.26 10.95 7.01
N PRO A 38 6.58 11.20 6.88
CA PRO A 38 7.23 12.51 6.83
C PRO A 38 6.75 13.38 5.66
N LEU A 39 6.87 14.70 5.79
CA LEU A 39 6.55 15.62 4.71
C LEU A 39 7.56 15.42 3.55
N PRO A 40 7.10 15.14 2.32
CA PRO A 40 7.98 15.02 1.17
C PRO A 40 8.75 16.31 0.88
N GLN A 41 9.92 16.18 0.24
CA GLN A 41 10.73 17.35 -0.14
C GLN A 41 10.02 18.22 -1.19
N ILE A 42 9.37 17.60 -2.17
CA ILE A 42 8.56 18.27 -3.19
C ILE A 42 7.16 17.67 -3.18
N LEU A 43 6.14 18.53 -3.17
CA LEU A 43 4.73 18.18 -3.18
C LEU A 43 3.96 19.20 -4.01
N GLU A 44 3.71 18.88 -5.28
CA GLU A 44 3.12 19.81 -6.25
C GLU A 44 1.79 19.27 -6.81
N PRO A 45 0.68 20.00 -6.69
CA PRO A 45 -0.54 19.67 -7.42
C PRO A 45 -0.31 19.81 -8.92
N LEU A 46 -0.80 18.86 -9.72
CA LEU A 46 -0.74 18.98 -11.18
C LEU A 46 -1.86 19.91 -11.66
N GLU A 47 -1.51 21.13 -12.09
CA GLU A 47 -2.46 22.09 -12.65
C GLU A 47 -2.91 21.67 -14.07
N GLY A 48 -4.22 21.65 -14.33
CA GLY A 48 -4.78 21.41 -15.67
C GLY A 48 -5.78 20.25 -15.76
N GLU A 49 -5.78 19.34 -14.80
CA GLU A 49 -6.79 18.27 -14.73
C GLU A 49 -7.99 18.74 -13.89
N ALA A 50 -9.02 19.22 -14.58
CA ALA A 50 -10.35 19.60 -14.08
C ALA A 50 -10.61 19.37 -12.57
N LYS A 51 -10.32 20.39 -11.75
CA LYS A 51 -10.66 20.44 -10.31
C LYS A 51 -10.04 19.34 -9.44
N GLY A 52 -8.77 19.00 -9.61
CA GLY A 52 -8.06 18.11 -8.66
C GLY A 52 -8.59 16.67 -8.63
N ARG A 53 -9.29 16.25 -9.71
CA ARG A 53 -9.68 14.85 -9.90
C ARG A 53 -8.51 14.12 -10.55
N GLY A 54 -7.68 13.47 -9.73
CA GLY A 54 -6.60 12.62 -10.22
C GLY A 54 -7.11 11.22 -10.57
N PHE A 55 -6.39 10.22 -10.10
CA PHE A 55 -6.64 8.81 -10.40
C PHE A 55 -7.95 8.31 -9.76
N ARG A 56 -8.70 7.45 -10.46
CA ARG A 56 -9.94 6.81 -9.97
C ARG A 56 -9.85 5.30 -10.18
N CYS A 57 -10.01 4.56 -9.09
CA CYS A 57 -10.13 3.10 -9.07
C CYS A 57 -11.58 2.71 -8.82
N GLU A 58 -12.08 1.71 -9.54
CA GLU A 58 -13.44 1.14 -9.37
C GLU A 58 -13.39 -0.30 -8.84
N GLY A 59 -12.51 -0.54 -7.85
CA GLY A 59 -12.38 -1.82 -7.14
C GLY A 59 -11.43 -2.83 -7.78
N ALA A 60 -10.94 -2.55 -8.99
CA ALA A 60 -9.95 -3.37 -9.70
C ALA A 60 -8.73 -2.53 -10.10
N LEU A 61 -7.54 -3.11 -9.97
CA LEU A 61 -6.27 -2.48 -10.35
C LEU A 61 -5.37 -3.43 -11.15
N THR A 62 -4.80 -2.92 -12.23
CA THR A 62 -3.73 -3.59 -12.97
C THR A 62 -2.39 -3.00 -12.57
N LEU A 63 -1.47 -3.84 -12.15
CA LEU A 63 -0.21 -3.41 -11.53
C LEU A 63 0.99 -3.89 -12.34
N MET A 64 2.02 -3.05 -12.40
CA MET A 64 3.31 -3.39 -13.01
C MET A 64 4.45 -2.96 -12.10
N TRP A 65 5.43 -3.83 -11.92
CA TRP A 65 6.70 -3.50 -11.26
C TRP A 65 7.84 -4.40 -11.78
N PRO A 66 9.11 -3.96 -11.64
CA PRO A 66 10.28 -4.72 -12.08
C PRO A 66 10.39 -6.07 -11.37
N GLU A 67 10.97 -7.06 -12.05
CA GLU A 67 11.28 -8.33 -11.41
C GLU A 67 12.30 -8.17 -10.27
N GLY A 68 12.17 -8.99 -9.23
CA GLY A 68 13.05 -8.95 -8.05
C GLY A 68 12.68 -7.91 -6.99
N TRP A 69 11.77 -6.98 -7.27
CA TRP A 69 11.27 -6.05 -6.24
C TRP A 69 10.23 -6.75 -5.35
N ASN A 70 10.49 -6.72 -4.04
CA ASN A 70 9.55 -7.27 -3.07
C ASN A 70 8.42 -6.28 -2.81
N MET A 71 7.25 -6.59 -3.36
CA MET A 71 6.03 -5.78 -3.22
C MET A 71 5.00 -6.42 -2.28
N SER A 72 5.42 -7.38 -1.43
CA SER A 72 4.50 -8.15 -0.59
C SER A 72 3.66 -7.28 0.36
N ALA A 73 4.27 -6.23 0.92
CA ALA A 73 3.57 -5.30 1.81
C ALA A 73 2.44 -4.55 1.07
N MET A 74 2.62 -4.24 -0.20
CA MET A 74 1.58 -3.63 -1.02
C MET A 74 0.50 -4.65 -1.38
N THR A 75 0.88 -5.85 -1.83
CA THR A 75 -0.11 -6.86 -2.25
C THR A 75 -0.97 -7.33 -1.09
N VAL A 76 -0.39 -7.52 0.10
CA VAL A 76 -1.14 -7.84 1.33
C VAL A 76 -2.11 -6.70 1.66
N TRP A 77 -1.66 -5.44 1.60
CA TRP A 77 -2.53 -4.30 1.85
C TRP A 77 -3.69 -4.23 0.84
N LEU A 78 -3.46 -4.53 -0.44
CA LEU A 78 -4.52 -4.55 -1.46
C LEU A 78 -5.56 -5.62 -1.19
N GLU A 79 -5.14 -6.79 -0.70
CA GLU A 79 -6.02 -7.88 -0.27
C GLU A 79 -6.85 -7.47 0.96
N GLU A 80 -6.22 -6.86 1.96
CA GLU A 80 -6.88 -6.32 3.16
C GLU A 80 -7.86 -5.19 2.81
N ALA A 81 -7.50 -4.35 1.84
CA ALA A 81 -8.38 -3.32 1.27
C ALA A 81 -9.50 -3.90 0.39
N GLN A 82 -9.54 -5.23 0.19
CA GLN A 82 -10.55 -5.94 -0.59
C GLN A 82 -10.61 -5.50 -2.07
N LEU A 83 -9.48 -5.06 -2.61
CA LEU A 83 -9.37 -4.68 -4.02
C LEU A 83 -8.98 -5.89 -4.86
N SER A 84 -9.64 -6.05 -6.02
CA SER A 84 -9.17 -6.99 -7.03
C SER A 84 -7.92 -6.42 -7.68
N TRP A 85 -6.89 -7.24 -7.86
CA TRP A 85 -5.70 -6.80 -8.57
C TRP A 85 -5.09 -7.92 -9.41
N GLU A 86 -4.45 -7.53 -10.50
CA GLU A 86 -3.65 -8.42 -11.31
C GLU A 86 -2.31 -7.78 -11.69
N ARG A 87 -1.32 -8.61 -11.98
CA ARG A 87 -0.02 -8.16 -12.43
C ARG A 87 0.08 -8.31 -13.95
N THR A 88 0.49 -7.25 -14.63
CA THR A 88 0.74 -7.25 -16.08
C THR A 88 2.21 -7.02 -16.40
N SER A 89 2.64 -7.51 -17.57
CA SER A 89 3.90 -7.12 -18.21
C SER A 89 3.71 -6.03 -19.27
N GLU A 90 2.47 -5.60 -19.53
CA GLU A 90 2.15 -4.55 -20.51
C GLU A 90 1.88 -3.20 -19.82
N GLU A 91 2.80 -2.25 -20.02
CA GLU A 91 2.73 -0.94 -19.35
C GLU A 91 1.48 -0.14 -19.72
N ARG A 92 0.94 -0.37 -20.92
CA ARG A 92 -0.25 0.36 -21.41
C ARG A 92 -1.51 0.01 -20.63
N GLU A 93 -1.58 -1.21 -20.12
CA GLU A 93 -2.73 -1.75 -19.38
C GLU A 93 -2.62 -1.49 -17.87
N ALA A 94 -1.41 -1.17 -17.37
CA ALA A 94 -1.18 -0.95 -15.96
C ALA A 94 -1.72 0.40 -15.47
N ASP A 95 -2.52 0.33 -14.41
CA ASP A 95 -2.99 1.49 -13.64
C ASP A 95 -1.89 2.03 -12.75
N TRP A 96 -1.19 1.16 -12.02
CA TRP A 96 -0.07 1.53 -11.16
C TRP A 96 1.22 0.91 -11.67
N ILE A 97 2.25 1.75 -11.85
CA ILE A 97 3.50 1.35 -12.47
C ILE A 97 4.66 1.78 -11.58
N TRP A 98 5.48 0.81 -11.21
CA TRP A 98 6.82 1.06 -10.67
C TRP A 98 7.85 0.94 -11.79
N ARG A 99 8.75 1.92 -11.87
CA ARG A 99 9.87 1.95 -12.81
C ARG A 99 11.20 2.04 -12.06
N VAL A 100 12.24 1.46 -12.65
CA VAL A 100 13.61 1.76 -12.24
C VAL A 100 13.94 3.17 -12.74
N SER A 101 14.38 4.04 -11.85
CA SER A 101 14.80 5.40 -12.21
C SER A 101 16.11 5.36 -13.00
N GLU A 102 16.18 6.14 -14.08
CA GLU A 102 17.44 6.39 -14.80
C GLU A 102 18.27 7.48 -14.10
N ASP A 103 17.61 8.35 -13.34
CA ASP A 103 18.24 9.42 -12.56
C ASP A 103 18.68 8.93 -11.17
N ASP A 104 19.76 9.52 -10.65
CA ASP A 104 20.16 9.38 -9.25
C ASP A 104 19.23 10.21 -8.36
N LEU A 105 18.27 9.54 -7.74
CA LEU A 105 17.29 10.13 -6.81
C LEU A 105 17.84 10.26 -5.39
N GLY A 106 19.11 9.90 -5.15
CA GLY A 106 19.71 9.87 -3.84
C GLY A 106 19.27 8.67 -3.00
N GLN A 107 19.61 8.70 -1.70
CA GLN A 107 19.38 7.55 -0.83
C GLN A 107 17.90 7.37 -0.50
N GLU A 108 17.39 6.16 -0.78
CA GLU A 108 15.97 5.81 -0.60
C GLU A 108 15.02 6.77 -1.36
N GLY A 109 15.54 7.41 -2.42
CA GLY A 109 14.84 8.44 -3.18
C GLY A 109 13.86 7.87 -4.20
N TYR A 110 12.72 8.54 -4.34
CA TYR A 110 11.67 8.15 -5.26
C TYR A 110 10.91 9.35 -5.81
N THR A 111 10.25 9.13 -6.95
CA THR A 111 9.23 10.03 -7.49
C THR A 111 7.89 9.32 -7.54
N LEU A 112 6.80 10.07 -7.33
CA LEU A 112 5.43 9.57 -7.41
C LEU A 112 4.58 10.60 -8.15
N SER A 113 3.99 10.18 -9.27
CA SER A 113 3.09 11.00 -10.09
C SER A 113 1.71 10.35 -10.15
N VAL A 114 0.71 11.05 -9.65
CA VAL A 114 -0.70 10.65 -9.72
C VAL A 114 -1.36 11.48 -10.82
N LYS A 115 -1.75 10.82 -11.91
CA LYS A 115 -2.49 11.41 -13.01
C LYS A 115 -3.84 10.72 -13.17
N ARG A 116 -4.72 11.28 -13.99
CA ARG A 116 -6.04 10.68 -14.23
C ARG A 116 -6.00 9.27 -14.81
N ASP A 117 -5.03 9.00 -15.69
CA ASP A 117 -4.93 7.73 -16.41
C ASP A 117 -4.19 6.65 -15.61
N ARG A 118 -3.17 7.03 -14.85
CA ARG A 118 -2.32 6.09 -14.11
C ARG A 118 -1.59 6.75 -12.94
N VAL A 119 -1.10 5.91 -12.03
CA VAL A 119 -0.14 6.26 -10.99
C VAL A 119 1.22 5.70 -11.36
N THR A 120 2.23 6.56 -11.40
CA THR A 120 3.62 6.17 -11.70
C THR A 120 4.49 6.41 -10.49
N MET A 121 5.34 5.45 -10.16
CA MET A 121 6.41 5.58 -9.19
C MET A 121 7.74 5.20 -9.85
N SER A 122 8.78 6.00 -9.61
CA SER A 122 10.14 5.67 -10.06
C SER A 122 11.08 5.66 -8.87
N ALA A 123 11.94 4.65 -8.80
CA ALA A 123 12.86 4.45 -7.68
C ALA A 123 14.16 3.76 -8.15
N GLY A 124 15.27 3.98 -7.45
CA GLY A 124 16.55 3.35 -7.78
C GLY A 124 16.64 1.86 -7.41
N ASP A 125 15.91 1.44 -6.37
CA ASP A 125 15.89 0.08 -5.86
C ASP A 125 14.56 -0.28 -5.17
N ALA A 126 14.46 -1.52 -4.68
CA ALA A 126 13.26 -2.01 -4.01
C ALA A 126 12.96 -1.32 -2.66
N GLU A 127 13.98 -0.82 -1.95
CA GLU A 127 13.76 -0.11 -0.67
C GLU A 127 13.16 1.27 -0.95
N ALA A 128 13.70 2.00 -1.92
CA ALA A 128 13.15 3.26 -2.41
C ALA A 128 11.73 3.07 -2.99
N ALA A 129 11.49 1.99 -3.72
CA ALA A 129 10.15 1.64 -4.22
C ALA A 129 9.14 1.43 -3.08
N PHE A 130 9.59 0.79 -1.99
CA PHE A 130 8.79 0.67 -0.78
C PHE A 130 8.52 2.03 -0.13
N ARG A 131 9.47 2.97 -0.14
CA ARG A 131 9.22 4.35 0.32
C ARG A 131 8.15 5.04 -0.53
N ALA A 132 8.18 4.87 -1.86
CA ALA A 132 7.14 5.37 -2.75
C ALA A 132 5.77 4.80 -2.40
N TRP A 133 5.70 3.48 -2.16
CA TRP A 133 4.49 2.81 -1.70
C TRP A 133 3.96 3.38 -0.38
N THR A 134 4.82 3.59 0.62
CA THR A 134 4.36 4.15 1.91
C THR A 134 3.73 5.53 1.77
N THR A 135 4.23 6.35 0.83
CA THR A 135 3.61 7.65 0.52
C THR A 135 2.29 7.48 -0.21
N LEU A 136 2.22 6.60 -1.21
CA LEU A 136 0.98 6.29 -1.91
C LEU A 136 -0.10 5.78 -0.94
N ARG A 137 0.24 4.90 0.00
CA ARG A 137 -0.68 4.41 1.03
C ARG A 137 -1.25 5.55 1.89
N GLN A 138 -0.45 6.54 2.26
CA GLN A 138 -0.94 7.71 3.01
C GLN A 138 -1.81 8.65 2.16
N LEU A 139 -1.66 8.64 0.83
CA LEU A 139 -2.56 9.38 -0.06
C LEU A 139 -3.92 8.70 -0.22
N LEU A 140 -3.98 7.37 -0.05
CA LEU A 140 -5.23 6.62 -0.14
C LEU A 140 -6.21 7.05 0.97
N PRO A 141 -7.53 6.91 0.74
CA PRO A 141 -8.49 7.19 1.78
C PRO A 141 -8.27 6.29 3.00
N GLU A 142 -8.34 6.85 4.21
CA GLU A 142 -8.23 6.09 5.46
C GLU A 142 -9.25 4.94 5.55
N THR A 143 -10.43 5.10 4.93
CA THR A 143 -11.44 4.04 4.86
C THR A 143 -10.95 2.77 4.15
N CYS A 144 -9.96 2.88 3.26
CA CYS A 144 -9.37 1.71 2.60
C CYS A 144 -8.60 0.79 3.57
N GLU A 145 -8.14 1.30 4.73
CA GLU A 145 -7.52 0.47 5.78
C GLU A 145 -8.52 -0.53 6.41
N GLN A 146 -9.83 -0.31 6.22
CA GLN A 146 -10.90 -1.20 6.67
C GLN A 146 -11.58 -1.95 5.50
N GLY A 147 -11.11 -1.73 4.28
CA GLY A 147 -11.73 -2.23 3.06
C GLY A 147 -12.36 -1.13 2.19
N CYS A 148 -12.04 -1.13 0.90
CA CYS A 148 -12.63 -0.25 -0.11
C CYS A 148 -12.88 -0.98 -1.43
N ALA A 149 -13.59 -2.11 -1.35
CA ALA A 149 -13.93 -2.95 -2.51
C ALA A 149 -14.65 -2.21 -3.65
N SER A 150 -15.36 -1.11 -3.37
CA SER A 150 -16.01 -0.28 -4.39
C SER A 150 -15.04 0.66 -5.13
N GLY A 151 -13.80 0.80 -4.66
CA GLY A 151 -12.77 1.65 -5.22
C GLY A 151 -12.54 2.95 -4.44
N PHE A 152 -11.76 3.86 -5.03
CA PHE A 152 -11.32 5.12 -4.40
C PHE A 152 -10.90 6.15 -5.46
N THR A 153 -10.65 7.38 -5.02
CA THR A 153 -10.06 8.44 -5.85
C THR A 153 -8.82 9.02 -5.18
N LEU A 154 -7.86 9.48 -5.99
CA LEU A 154 -6.64 10.16 -5.53
C LEU A 154 -6.55 11.57 -6.15
N PRO A 155 -5.95 12.54 -5.45
CA PRO A 155 -5.69 13.87 -6.01
C PRO A 155 -4.58 13.82 -7.07
N ALA A 156 -4.69 14.63 -8.13
CA ALA A 156 -3.65 14.75 -9.14
C ALA A 156 -2.45 15.52 -8.59
N MET A 157 -1.28 14.90 -8.57
CA MET A 157 -0.09 15.50 -7.96
C MET A 157 1.22 14.84 -8.38
N HIS A 158 2.32 15.54 -8.12
CA HIS A 158 3.69 15.07 -8.26
C HIS A 158 4.43 15.22 -6.93
N ILE A 159 5.18 14.18 -6.57
CA ILE A 159 5.94 14.09 -5.34
C ILE A 159 7.36 13.64 -5.68
N GLU A 160 8.34 14.31 -5.10
CA GLU A 160 9.73 13.87 -5.08
C GLU A 160 10.22 13.88 -3.64
N ASP A 161 10.88 12.81 -3.25
CA ASP A 161 11.28 12.64 -1.87
C ASP A 161 12.50 11.72 -1.75
N GLN A 162 13.30 11.95 -0.73
CA GLN A 162 14.47 11.16 -0.40
C GLN A 162 14.81 11.34 1.08
N ALA A 163 15.55 10.38 1.63
CA ALA A 163 15.95 10.45 3.03
C ALA A 163 16.93 11.61 3.30
N TYR A 164 16.57 12.52 4.21
CA TYR A 164 17.50 13.56 4.66
C TYR A 164 18.65 12.98 5.50
N LEU A 165 18.34 12.03 6.40
CA LEU A 165 19.33 11.33 7.22
C LEU A 165 19.39 9.86 6.82
N ARG A 166 20.61 9.32 6.68
CA ARG A 166 20.81 7.90 6.37
C ARG A 166 20.36 6.94 7.47
N HIS A 167 20.32 7.41 8.72
CA HIS A 167 20.05 6.57 9.88
C HIS A 167 18.87 7.15 10.67
N ARG A 168 17.73 6.44 10.62
CA ARG A 168 16.45 6.86 11.21
C ARG A 168 15.87 5.65 11.93
N GLY A 169 15.77 5.72 13.26
CA GLY A 169 15.42 4.54 14.01
C GLY A 169 14.83 4.78 15.37
N LEU A 170 14.33 3.68 15.94
CA LEU A 170 13.70 3.61 17.25
C LEU A 170 14.45 2.62 18.12
N LEU A 171 14.70 3.00 19.37
CA LEU A 171 15.18 2.10 20.42
C LEU A 171 14.00 1.43 21.11
N LEU A 172 13.88 0.11 20.96
CA LEU A 172 12.90 -0.69 21.67
C LEU A 172 13.59 -1.38 22.85
N ASP A 173 13.34 -0.89 24.07
CA ASP A 173 13.79 -1.53 25.31
C ASP A 173 12.85 -2.66 25.69
N CYS A 174 13.23 -3.86 25.28
CA CYS A 174 12.55 -5.05 25.75
C CYS A 174 13.01 -5.38 27.16
N CYS A 175 14.28 -5.31 27.54
CA CYS A 175 14.79 -5.84 28.81
C CYS A 175 13.98 -5.53 30.07
N ARG A 176 13.49 -4.29 30.24
CA ARG A 176 12.72 -3.87 31.42
C ARG A 176 11.30 -4.44 31.48
N HIS A 177 10.63 -4.60 30.34
CA HIS A 177 9.24 -5.09 30.25
C HIS A 177 9.06 -6.07 29.09
N PHE A 178 8.46 -7.23 29.33
CA PHE A 178 8.24 -8.19 28.25
C PHE A 178 7.28 -7.65 27.19
N MET A 179 7.73 -7.71 25.94
CA MET A 179 6.96 -7.30 24.77
C MET A 179 6.71 -8.56 23.95
N GLU A 180 5.44 -8.88 23.72
CA GLU A 180 5.07 -10.03 22.90
C GLU A 180 5.54 -9.82 21.44
N PRO A 181 5.88 -10.89 20.70
CA PRO A 181 6.33 -10.79 19.31
C PRO A 181 5.36 -10.02 18.41
N GLU A 182 4.06 -10.15 18.65
CA GLU A 182 2.99 -9.46 17.92
C GLU A 182 3.12 -7.94 18.08
N PHE A 183 3.34 -7.46 19.29
CA PHE A 183 3.58 -6.04 19.54
C PHE A 183 4.85 -5.54 18.84
N VAL A 184 5.92 -6.34 18.81
CA VAL A 184 7.16 -5.97 18.10
C VAL A 184 6.90 -5.82 16.60
N LYS A 185 6.06 -6.68 16.01
CA LYS A 185 5.66 -6.57 14.60
C LYS A 185 4.86 -5.30 14.33
N GLU A 186 3.88 -4.97 15.19
CA GLU A 186 3.13 -3.72 15.10
C GLU A 186 4.06 -2.50 15.15
N VAL A 187 5.06 -2.50 16.04
CA VAL A 187 6.07 -1.44 16.10
C VAL A 187 6.86 -1.35 14.78
N ILE A 188 7.27 -2.49 14.20
CA ILE A 188 7.98 -2.52 12.91
C ILE A 188 7.10 -1.96 11.79
N GLU A 189 5.81 -2.28 11.76
CA GLU A 189 4.86 -1.76 10.77
C GLU A 189 4.71 -0.24 10.87
N VAL A 190 4.58 0.29 12.09
CA VAL A 190 4.54 1.74 12.32
C VAL A 190 5.85 2.40 11.87
N LEU A 191 7.01 1.82 12.19
CA LEU A 191 8.31 2.32 11.73
C LEU A 191 8.42 2.33 10.21
N ALA A 192 7.93 1.28 9.55
CA ALA A 192 7.94 1.17 8.10
C ALA A 192 7.08 2.27 7.46
N LEU A 193 5.87 2.52 7.98
CA LEU A 193 4.99 3.60 7.54
C LEU A 193 5.61 4.99 7.70
N GLN A 194 6.41 5.20 8.75
CA GLN A 194 7.12 6.45 9.03
C GLN A 194 8.47 6.56 8.31
N LYS A 195 8.76 5.67 7.35
CA LYS A 195 10.01 5.61 6.59
C LYS A 195 11.27 5.48 7.46
N MET A 196 11.17 4.86 8.63
CA MET A 196 12.33 4.53 9.45
C MET A 196 13.05 3.30 8.86
N ASN A 197 14.35 3.19 9.11
CA ASN A 197 15.19 2.12 8.53
C ASN A 197 16.01 1.35 9.56
N VAL A 198 16.03 1.76 10.84
CA VAL A 198 16.74 1.02 11.89
C VAL A 198 15.84 0.78 13.11
N LEU A 199 15.75 -0.49 13.52
CA LEU A 199 15.23 -0.87 14.83
C LEU A 199 16.39 -1.22 15.74
N HIS A 200 16.65 -0.37 16.74
CA HIS A 200 17.61 -0.66 17.80
C HIS A 200 16.92 -1.53 18.85
N TRP A 201 17.09 -2.84 18.77
CA TRP A 201 16.43 -3.78 19.66
C TRP A 201 17.31 -4.08 20.88
N HIS A 202 16.96 -3.53 22.04
CA HIS A 202 17.69 -3.75 23.27
C HIS A 202 17.21 -5.05 23.95
N LEU A 203 18.02 -6.11 23.82
CA LEU A 203 17.69 -7.49 24.21
C LEU A 203 18.42 -8.01 25.45
N THR A 204 19.40 -7.27 25.97
CA THR A 204 20.18 -7.62 27.17
C THR A 204 20.40 -6.41 28.08
N GLU A 205 20.05 -6.55 29.36
CA GLU A 205 20.34 -5.59 30.45
C GLU A 205 20.58 -6.38 31.75
N ASP A 206 21.08 -5.73 32.80
CA ASP A 206 21.39 -6.37 34.09
C ASP A 206 20.21 -7.14 34.69
N GLN A 207 18.97 -6.71 34.41
CA GLN A 207 17.73 -7.34 34.88
C GLN A 207 17.19 -8.45 33.94
N GLY A 208 17.80 -8.75 32.78
CA GLY A 208 17.29 -9.82 31.92
C GLY A 208 17.98 -10.00 30.56
N ARG A 209 17.97 -11.25 30.07
CA ARG A 209 18.47 -11.67 28.75
C ARG A 209 17.37 -12.37 27.95
N ARG A 210 17.09 -11.93 26.72
CA ARG A 210 15.94 -12.42 25.92
C ARG A 210 16.28 -13.07 24.59
N GLY A 211 17.55 -13.05 24.19
CA GLY A 211 18.02 -13.82 23.04
C GLY A 211 18.19 -15.29 23.40
N ALA A 212 17.61 -16.20 22.60
CA ALA A 212 18.01 -17.59 22.60
C ALA A 212 19.46 -17.67 22.11
N ALA A 213 20.41 -17.82 23.03
CA ALA A 213 21.77 -18.16 22.64
C ALA A 213 21.74 -19.61 22.16
N GLY A 214 21.67 -19.82 20.84
CA GLY A 214 22.01 -21.09 20.23
C GLY A 214 23.48 -21.40 20.54
N GLY A 215 23.73 -22.08 21.66
CA GLY A 215 25.08 -22.47 22.07
C GLY A 215 25.47 -21.91 23.44
N GLY A 216 25.06 -22.61 24.49
CA GLY A 216 25.51 -22.31 25.85
C GLY A 216 24.85 -23.24 26.85
N ARG A 217 25.10 -24.55 26.74
CA ARG A 217 24.80 -25.49 27.82
C ARG A 217 25.55 -25.03 29.06
N ASP A 218 24.83 -24.45 30.02
CA ASP A 218 25.29 -24.28 31.39
C ASP A 218 25.72 -25.64 31.92
N ARG A 219 27.04 -25.88 31.93
CA ARG A 219 27.64 -27.03 32.58
C ARG A 219 27.95 -26.62 34.01
N ARG A 220 26.96 -26.71 34.88
CA ARG A 220 27.19 -26.92 36.30
C ARG A 220 26.36 -28.10 36.81
N CYS A 221 27.10 -29.18 37.07
CA CYS A 221 26.83 -30.26 38.02
C CYS A 221 25.70 -31.26 37.71
N ARG A 222 26.03 -32.33 36.96
CA ARG A 222 25.70 -33.70 37.38
C ARG A 222 26.87 -34.63 37.10
N GLY A 223 27.44 -35.17 38.18
CA GLY A 223 28.31 -36.33 38.13
C GLY A 223 27.52 -37.61 37.80
N PHE A 224 28.30 -38.61 37.38
CA PHE A 224 27.97 -40.03 37.20
C PHE A 224 27.03 -40.43 36.04
N GLY A 225 27.60 -41.23 35.14
CA GLY A 225 26.88 -42.33 34.49
C GLY A 225 26.69 -42.23 32.98
N GLY A 226 27.66 -42.75 32.22
CA GLY A 226 27.46 -43.71 31.12
C GLY A 226 26.53 -43.39 29.93
N GLY A 227 27.09 -43.52 28.72
CA GLY A 227 26.36 -44.01 27.55
C GLY A 227 25.96 -42.94 26.53
N GLY A 228 26.63 -42.94 25.38
CA GLY A 228 26.40 -41.99 24.31
C GLY A 228 25.12 -42.19 23.49
N ARG A 229 24.82 -41.16 22.68
CA ARG A 229 24.65 -41.26 21.22
C ARG A 229 24.39 -39.86 20.65
N ARG A 230 25.07 -39.60 19.54
CA ARG A 230 25.06 -38.38 18.73
C ARG A 230 23.94 -38.50 17.70
N TRP A 231 23.10 -37.48 17.55
CA TRP A 231 22.19 -37.36 16.41
C TRP A 231 22.59 -36.16 15.55
N ARG A 232 22.56 -36.39 14.24
CA ARG A 232 22.79 -35.44 13.15
C ARG A 232 21.69 -34.40 13.11
#